data_AF-A0A8T3E348-F1
#
_entry.id   AF-A0A8T3E348-F1
#
_cell.length_a   1.000
_cell.length_b   1.000
_cell.length_c   1.000
_cell.angle_alpha   90.00
_cell.angle_beta   90.00
_cell.angle_gamma   90.00
#
_symmetry.space_group_name_H-M   'P 1'
#
loop_
_entity.id
_entity.type
_entity.pdbx_description
1 polymer ?
#
loop_
_entity_poly.entity_id
_entity_poly.type
_entity_poly.pdbx_seq_one_letter_code
_entity_poly.pdbx_strand_id
1 'polypeptide(L)'
;MVQLSTLLGKESLLDVFRQVEMPALGCLALLELNGIGFSTAECETQKHVMQAKLATLEAHAYQLAGHAFSLTRPDDIAEVLFLELKLPPNGDLNGLKNKKTLGYARRTTAGNKVKLAKQFSTTKDVLEKLKPLHPLPGVILEWRRITNAMTKVVFPLQREKHWHPLLEMERIYPVSQTHTATGRVSFTEPNIQNVPKDFEIRMPTLVGESPPSQERGKRSAQSPGMSTDSSSCGFVMYSSYRTEL
;
A
#
# COMPACT_ATOMS: atom_id res chain seq x y z
N MET A 1 10.79 -7.11 -44.65
CA MET A 1 11.68 -6.03 -44.17
C MET A 1 11.56 -4.76 -45.02
N VAL A 2 11.77 -4.81 -46.34
CA VAL A 2 11.75 -3.61 -47.22
C VAL A 2 10.41 -2.86 -47.22
N GLN A 3 9.29 -3.57 -47.10
CA GLN A 3 7.96 -2.95 -47.17
C GLN A 3 7.64 -2.04 -45.97
N LEU A 4 8.08 -2.40 -44.76
CA LEU A 4 7.87 -1.57 -43.56
C LEU A 4 8.78 -0.34 -43.55
N SER A 5 10.06 -0.48 -43.90
CA SER A 5 10.98 0.66 -43.98
C SER A 5 10.52 1.70 -45.01
N THR A 6 9.90 1.25 -46.11
CA THR A 6 9.33 2.15 -47.12
C THR A 6 8.11 2.90 -46.59
N LEU A 7 7.25 2.27 -45.78
CA LEU A 7 6.12 2.95 -45.15
C LEU A 7 6.58 3.97 -44.10
N LEU A 8 7.55 3.62 -43.26
CA LEU A 8 8.15 4.55 -42.29
C LEU A 8 8.85 5.72 -42.99
N GLY A 9 9.47 5.48 -44.14
CA GLY A 9 10.09 6.53 -44.96
C GLY A 9 9.07 7.51 -45.54
N LYS A 10 7.87 7.06 -45.92
CA LYS A 10 6.78 7.94 -46.38
C LYS A 10 6.28 8.89 -45.30
N GLU A 11 6.34 8.47 -44.04
CA GLU A 11 5.86 9.26 -42.89
C GLU A 11 7.00 10.03 -42.18
N SER A 12 8.22 10.03 -42.73
CA SER A 12 9.41 10.65 -42.10
C SER A 12 9.74 10.10 -40.70
N LEU A 13 9.34 8.87 -40.40
CA LEU A 13 9.57 8.20 -39.10
C LEU A 13 10.82 7.31 -39.09
N LEU A 14 11.47 7.14 -40.24
CA LEU A 14 12.59 6.23 -40.40
C LEU A 14 13.80 6.61 -39.52
N ASP A 15 14.07 7.90 -39.37
CA ASP A 15 15.19 8.39 -38.56
C ASP A 15 14.93 8.19 -37.06
N VAL A 16 13.72 8.49 -36.59
CA VAL A 16 13.30 8.26 -35.20
C VAL A 16 13.38 6.77 -34.85
N PHE A 17 12.88 5.90 -35.74
CA PHE A 17 12.97 4.46 -35.54
C PHE A 17 14.42 3.98 -35.39
N ARG A 18 15.31 4.40 -36.29
CA ARG A 18 16.71 3.93 -36.33
C ARG A 18 17.59 4.55 -35.26
N GLN A 19 17.41 5.83 -34.95
CA GLN A 19 18.30 6.57 -34.04
C GLN A 19 17.80 6.60 -32.59
N VAL A 20 16.51 6.33 -32.35
CA VAL A 20 15.92 6.40 -31.00
C VAL A 20 15.41 5.03 -30.55
N GLU A 21 14.44 4.44 -31.26
CA GLU A 21 13.79 3.18 -30.84
C GLU A 21 14.75 1.98 -30.89
N MET A 22 15.48 1.80 -31.98
CA MET A 22 16.39 0.66 -32.13
C MET A 22 17.52 0.64 -31.07
N PRO A 23 18.20 1.77 -30.76
CA PRO A 23 19.15 1.82 -29.65
C PRO A 23 18.48 1.60 -28.28
N ALA A 24 17.27 2.14 -28.07
CA ALA A 24 16.53 1.94 -26.83
C ALA A 24 16.24 0.46 -26.57
N LEU A 25 15.87 -0.31 -27.60
CA LEU A 25 15.70 -1.78 -27.49
C LEU A 25 17.00 -2.49 -27.06
N GLY A 26 18.15 -2.04 -27.55
CA GLY A 26 19.45 -2.56 -27.10
C GLY A 26 19.71 -2.31 -25.61
N CYS A 27 19.41 -1.10 -25.13
CA CYS A 27 19.51 -0.77 -23.71
C CYS A 27 18.53 -1.58 -22.85
N LEU A 28 17.30 -1.78 -23.33
CA LEU A 28 16.29 -2.59 -22.63
C LEU A 28 16.70 -4.05 -22.54
N ALA A 29 17.22 -4.64 -23.62
CA ALA A 29 17.73 -6.01 -23.59
C ALA A 29 18.87 -6.19 -22.58
N LEU A 30 19.79 -5.22 -22.48
CA LEU A 30 20.84 -5.25 -21.45
C LEU A 30 20.27 -5.14 -20.03
N LEU A 31 19.23 -4.33 -19.83
CA LEU A 31 18.56 -4.21 -18.54
C LEU A 31 17.88 -5.53 -18.14
N GLU A 32 17.17 -6.16 -19.08
CA GLU A 32 16.54 -7.47 -18.88
C GLU A 32 17.57 -8.55 -18.53
N LEU A 33 18.72 -8.58 -19.22
CA LEU A 33 19.79 -9.55 -18.93
C LEU A 33 20.47 -9.29 -17.57
N ASN A 34 20.64 -8.04 -17.19
CA ASN A 34 21.24 -7.68 -15.91
C ASN A 34 20.28 -8.02 -14.75
N GLY A 35 18.99 -7.77 -14.92
CA GLY A 35 18.00 -7.86 -13.85
C GLY A 35 18.29 -6.93 -12.67
N ILE A 36 17.57 -7.12 -11.56
CA ILE A 36 17.72 -6.35 -10.32
C ILE A 36 18.06 -7.27 -9.15
N GLY A 37 18.96 -6.85 -8.27
CA GLY A 37 19.30 -7.60 -7.05
C GLY A 37 18.14 -7.60 -6.04
N PHE A 38 17.93 -8.74 -5.38
CA PHE A 38 16.87 -8.92 -4.40
C PHE A 38 17.41 -9.56 -3.12
N SER A 39 16.95 -9.07 -1.97
CA SER A 39 17.29 -9.64 -0.67
C SER A 39 16.05 -10.28 -0.04
N THR A 40 16.01 -11.62 -0.02
CA THR A 40 14.92 -12.35 0.64
C THR A 40 14.89 -12.11 2.15
N ALA A 41 16.04 -11.98 2.80
CA ALA A 41 16.10 -11.76 4.25
C ALA A 41 15.38 -10.47 4.67
N GLU A 42 15.64 -9.38 3.94
CA GLU A 42 14.97 -8.11 4.19
C GLU A 42 13.48 -8.17 3.83
N CYS A 43 13.16 -8.81 2.69
CA CYS A 43 11.78 -8.98 2.27
C CYS A 43 10.94 -9.76 3.29
N GLU A 44 11.47 -10.85 3.86
CA GLU A 44 10.77 -11.66 4.86
C GLU A 44 10.62 -10.91 6.18
N THR A 45 11.64 -10.15 6.58
CA THR A 45 11.58 -9.28 7.77
C THR A 45 10.44 -8.26 7.64
N GLN A 46 10.40 -7.53 6.51
CA GLN A 46 9.35 -6.54 6.25
C GLN A 46 7.97 -7.18 6.12
N LYS A 47 7.88 -8.37 5.53
CA LYS A 47 6.65 -9.15 5.45
C LYS A 47 6.08 -9.47 6.83
N HIS A 48 6.91 -9.91 7.78
CA HIS A 48 6.46 -10.17 9.14
C HIS A 48 5.99 -8.90 9.87
N VAL A 49 6.70 -7.79 9.70
CA VAL A 49 6.29 -6.49 10.24
C VAL A 49 4.92 -6.08 9.70
N MET A 50 4.71 -6.22 8.38
CA MET A 50 3.42 -5.92 7.74
C MET A 50 2.31 -6.85 8.22
N GLN A 51 2.56 -8.15 8.40
CA GLN A 51 1.60 -9.11 8.93
C GLN A 51 1.16 -8.75 10.36
N ALA A 52 2.11 -8.44 11.24
CA ALA A 52 1.81 -8.03 12.61
C ALA A 52 0.98 -6.73 12.64
N LYS A 53 1.30 -5.76 11.77
CA LYS A 53 0.53 -4.52 11.65
C LYS A 53 -0.88 -4.77 11.11
N LEU A 54 -1.06 -5.66 10.13
CA LEU A 54 -2.38 -6.01 9.60
C LEU A 54 -3.29 -6.58 10.69
N ALA A 55 -2.78 -7.52 11.50
CA ALA A 55 -3.54 -8.10 12.61
C ALA A 55 -3.95 -7.03 13.64
N THR A 56 -3.04 -6.09 13.93
CA THR A 56 -3.34 -4.96 14.84
C THR A 56 -4.44 -4.05 14.27
N LEU A 57 -4.35 -3.71 12.97
CA LEU A 57 -5.35 -2.86 12.31
C LEU A 57 -6.72 -3.53 12.23
N GLU A 58 -6.74 -4.85 12.02
CA GLU A 58 -7.97 -5.64 11.97
C GLU A 58 -8.66 -5.67 13.35
N ALA A 59 -7.92 -5.94 14.42
CA ALA A 59 -8.46 -5.86 15.78
C ALA A 59 -8.98 -4.46 16.12
N HIS A 60 -8.24 -3.41 15.74
CA HIS A 60 -8.67 -2.03 15.95
C HIS A 60 -9.91 -1.68 15.12
N ALA A 61 -10.02 -2.17 13.89
CA ALA A 61 -11.22 -1.98 13.07
C ALA A 61 -12.46 -2.64 13.68
N TYR A 62 -12.31 -3.85 14.24
CA TYR A 62 -13.41 -4.55 14.92
C TYR A 62 -13.84 -3.85 16.20
N GLN A 63 -12.89 -3.30 16.96
CA GLN A 63 -13.20 -2.50 18.14
C GLN A 63 -13.99 -1.22 17.78
N LEU A 64 -13.64 -0.57 16.67
CA LEU A 64 -14.31 0.64 16.20
C LEU A 64 -15.70 0.36 15.59
N ALA A 65 -15.89 -0.79 14.94
CA ALA A 65 -17.17 -1.19 14.35
C ALA A 65 -18.12 -1.85 15.39
N GLY A 66 -17.58 -2.44 16.45
CA GLY A 66 -18.36 -3.17 17.46
C GLY A 66 -18.73 -4.61 17.07
N HIS A 67 -18.33 -5.08 15.87
CA HIS A 67 -18.48 -6.46 15.44
C HIS A 67 -17.36 -6.87 14.47
N ALA A 68 -17.23 -8.17 14.24
CA ALA A 68 -16.29 -8.70 13.24
C ALA A 68 -16.87 -8.58 11.82
N PHE A 69 -16.05 -8.14 10.86
CA PHE A 69 -16.41 -8.04 9.45
C PHE A 69 -15.18 -8.28 8.54
N SER A 70 -15.39 -8.45 7.24
CA SER A 70 -14.29 -8.72 6.32
C SER A 70 -13.73 -7.42 5.72
N LEU A 71 -12.45 -7.12 5.97
CA LEU A 71 -11.75 -5.97 5.37
C LEU A 71 -11.36 -6.19 3.90
N THR A 72 -11.41 -7.42 3.41
CA THR A 72 -11.17 -7.74 1.99
C THR A 72 -12.38 -7.44 1.11
N ARG A 73 -13.59 -7.51 1.67
CA ARG A 73 -14.84 -7.31 0.95
C ARG A 73 -15.29 -5.84 1.02
N PRO A 74 -15.37 -5.12 -0.11
CA PRO A 74 -15.79 -3.73 -0.11
C PRO A 74 -17.27 -3.55 0.28
N ASP A 75 -18.10 -4.56 0.02
CA ASP A 75 -19.53 -4.56 0.39
C ASP A 75 -19.72 -4.55 1.91
N ASP A 76 -18.94 -5.35 2.62
CA ASP A 76 -19.00 -5.45 4.09
C ASP A 76 -18.51 -4.15 4.74
N ILE A 77 -17.45 -3.55 4.19
CA ILE A 77 -16.99 -2.21 4.59
C ILE A 77 -18.07 -1.15 4.36
N ALA A 78 -18.77 -1.20 3.23
CA ALA A 78 -19.82 -0.25 2.90
C ALA A 78 -21.03 -0.37 3.85
N GLU A 79 -21.38 -1.58 4.26
CA GLU A 79 -22.43 -1.83 5.25
C GLU A 79 -22.08 -1.15 6.59
N VAL A 80 -20.89 -1.42 7.13
CA VAL A 80 -20.45 -0.81 8.40
C VAL A 80 -20.39 0.72 8.31
N LEU A 81 -19.80 1.27 7.25
CA LEU A 81 -19.62 2.72 7.11
C LEU A 81 -20.93 3.48 6.89
N PHE A 82 -21.84 2.97 6.07
CA PHE A 82 -23.01 3.73 5.61
C PHE A 82 -24.32 3.33 6.30
N LEU A 83 -24.47 2.08 6.76
CA LEU A 83 -25.67 1.65 7.46
C LEU A 83 -25.55 1.83 8.98
N GLU A 84 -24.43 1.40 9.56
CA GLU A 84 -24.24 1.43 11.01
C GLU A 84 -23.74 2.79 11.48
N LEU A 85 -22.62 3.24 10.93
CA LEU A 85 -22.01 4.54 11.25
C LEU A 85 -22.76 5.72 10.60
N LYS A 86 -23.68 5.44 9.67
CA LYS A 86 -24.52 6.44 8.95
C LYS A 86 -23.70 7.60 8.36
N LEU A 87 -22.49 7.30 7.89
CA LEU A 87 -21.63 8.30 7.27
C LEU A 87 -22.19 8.73 5.90
N PRO A 88 -21.98 9.99 5.47
CA PRO A 88 -22.47 10.44 4.18
C PRO A 88 -21.73 9.73 3.05
N PRO A 89 -22.42 9.03 2.12
CA PRO A 89 -21.78 8.22 1.08
C PRO A 89 -20.92 9.01 0.08
N ASN A 90 -21.08 10.34 0.03
CA ASN A 90 -20.32 11.22 -0.86
C ASN A 90 -19.24 12.05 -0.14
N GLY A 91 -19.10 11.94 1.19
CA GLY A 91 -18.18 12.76 1.98
C GLY A 91 -18.60 14.24 2.11
N ASP A 92 -19.79 14.61 1.65
CA ASP A 92 -20.30 15.98 1.74
C ASP A 92 -21.03 16.21 3.07
N LEU A 93 -20.43 17.01 3.95
CA LEU A 93 -21.05 17.45 5.22
C LEU A 93 -22.34 18.27 4.98
N ASN A 94 -22.47 18.91 3.81
CA ASN A 94 -23.61 19.75 3.44
C ASN A 94 -24.80 18.97 2.83
N GLY A 95 -24.64 17.67 2.57
CA GLY A 95 -25.68 16.82 1.97
C GLY A 95 -26.80 16.40 2.94
N LEU A 96 -26.65 16.62 4.25
CA LEU A 96 -27.66 16.28 5.26
C LEU A 96 -29.02 17.01 5.06
N LYS A 97 -29.06 18.08 4.26
CA LYS A 97 -30.29 18.84 3.99
C LYS A 97 -31.18 18.22 2.90
N ASN A 98 -30.69 17.27 2.11
CA ASN A 98 -31.51 16.58 1.11
C ASN A 98 -32.23 15.39 1.74
N LYS A 99 -33.24 15.69 2.54
CA LYS A 99 -34.21 14.80 3.20
C LYS A 99 -35.11 14.00 2.22
N LYS A 100 -34.65 13.77 0.97
CA LYS A 100 -35.36 13.04 -0.11
C LYS A 100 -34.60 11.79 -0.57
N THR A 101 -33.95 11.10 0.34
CA THR A 101 -33.39 9.77 0.09
C THR A 101 -33.83 8.76 1.15
N LEU A 102 -35.02 8.96 1.72
CA LEU A 102 -35.76 7.88 2.36
C LEU A 102 -36.46 7.04 1.26
N GLY A 103 -35.65 6.34 0.48
CA GLY A 103 -36.07 5.56 -0.69
C GLY A 103 -34.95 4.66 -1.21
N TYR A 104 -34.07 4.18 -0.32
CA TYR A 104 -33.08 3.17 -0.67
C TYR A 104 -33.75 1.80 -0.60
N ALA A 105 -34.30 1.36 -1.72
CA ALA A 105 -35.02 0.11 -1.84
C ALA A 105 -34.17 -1.08 -1.33
N ARG A 106 -34.60 -1.71 -0.24
CA ARG A 106 -34.17 -3.05 0.15
C ARG A 106 -34.71 -4.01 -0.91
N ARG A 107 -33.86 -4.68 -1.68
CA ARG A 107 -34.29 -5.89 -2.39
C ARG A 107 -34.09 -7.06 -1.46
N THR A 108 -35.19 -7.59 -0.94
CA THR A 108 -35.22 -8.91 -0.28
C THR A 108 -35.18 -9.98 -1.37
N THR A 109 -33.99 -10.50 -1.66
CA THR A 109 -33.90 -11.80 -2.34
C THR A 109 -34.26 -12.87 -1.30
N ALA A 110 -35.29 -13.67 -1.58
CA ALA A 110 -35.73 -14.77 -0.73
C ALA A 110 -34.54 -15.69 -0.42
N GLY A 111 -34.05 -15.64 0.83
CA GLY A 111 -32.87 -16.35 1.30
C GLY A 111 -31.79 -15.45 1.92
N ASN A 112 -32.04 -14.95 3.14
CA ASN A 112 -31.05 -14.62 4.19
C ASN A 112 -29.83 -13.70 3.95
N LYS A 113 -29.76 -12.83 2.93
CA LYS A 113 -28.87 -11.63 2.98
C LYS A 113 -29.53 -10.42 2.32
N VAL A 114 -29.65 -9.32 3.08
CA VAL A 114 -30.13 -8.02 2.56
C VAL A 114 -29.04 -7.48 1.63
N LYS A 115 -29.31 -7.45 0.32
CA LYS A 115 -28.36 -6.91 -0.66
C LYS A 115 -28.63 -5.42 -0.85
N LEU A 116 -27.61 -4.59 -0.60
CA LEU A 116 -27.65 -3.15 -0.90
C LEU A 116 -27.94 -2.95 -2.40
N ALA A 117 -29.04 -2.27 -2.73
CA ALA A 117 -29.44 -2.07 -4.12
C ALA A 117 -28.53 -1.10 -4.90
N LYS A 118 -27.65 -0.36 -4.19
CA LYS A 118 -26.65 0.53 -4.76
C LYS A 118 -25.31 0.21 -4.10
N GLN A 119 -24.32 -0.20 -4.89
CA GLN A 119 -22.94 -0.36 -4.42
C GLN A 119 -22.42 1.03 -4.05
N PHE A 120 -22.19 1.27 -2.76
CA PHE A 120 -21.55 2.50 -2.33
C PHE A 120 -20.04 2.41 -2.62
N SER A 121 -19.49 3.50 -3.13
CA SER A 121 -18.07 3.55 -3.45
C SER A 121 -17.25 3.61 -2.15
N THR A 122 -16.39 2.62 -1.94
CA THR A 122 -15.37 2.66 -0.89
C THR A 122 -14.02 3.06 -1.47
N THR A 123 -13.97 3.94 -2.48
CA THR A 123 -12.71 4.40 -3.07
C THR A 123 -11.87 5.20 -2.06
N LYS A 124 -10.57 5.31 -2.35
CA LYS A 124 -9.63 6.05 -1.51
C LYS A 124 -10.11 7.48 -1.21
N ASP A 125 -10.60 8.18 -2.23
CA ASP A 125 -11.04 9.58 -2.12
C ASP A 125 -12.25 9.74 -1.19
N VAL A 126 -13.20 8.80 -1.23
CA VAL A 126 -14.37 8.81 -0.33
C VAL A 126 -13.91 8.57 1.11
N LEU A 127 -13.03 7.59 1.33
CA LEU A 127 -12.51 7.28 2.67
C LEU A 127 -11.68 8.44 3.24
N GLU A 128 -10.94 9.17 2.41
CA GLU A 128 -10.18 10.36 2.86
C GLU A 128 -11.09 11.50 3.30
N LYS A 129 -12.21 11.73 2.59
CA LYS A 129 -13.23 12.71 3.02
C LYS A 129 -13.95 12.30 4.32
N LEU A 130 -14.01 11.00 4.61
CA LEU A 130 -14.69 10.46 5.79
C LEU A 130 -13.81 10.39 7.05
N LYS A 131 -12.48 10.47 6.90
CA LYS A 131 -11.51 10.54 8.02
C LYS A 131 -11.87 11.55 9.14
N PRO A 132 -12.28 12.80 8.84
CA PRO A 132 -12.61 13.77 9.90
C PRO A 132 -13.86 13.39 10.70
N LEU A 133 -14.74 12.54 10.17
CA LEU A 133 -15.98 12.12 10.84
C LEU A 133 -15.77 10.93 11.76
N HIS A 134 -14.93 9.98 11.35
CA HIS A 134 -14.71 8.75 12.11
C HIS A 134 -13.28 8.20 11.88
N PRO A 135 -12.65 7.58 12.90
CA PRO A 135 -11.31 6.99 12.74
C PRO A 135 -11.26 5.75 11.83
N LEU A 136 -12.37 5.01 11.69
CA LEU A 136 -12.42 3.74 10.92
C LEU A 136 -11.97 3.88 9.45
N PRO A 137 -12.43 4.87 8.65
CA PRO A 137 -11.88 5.13 7.31
C PRO A 137 -10.35 5.23 7.25
N GLY A 138 -9.71 5.83 8.26
CA GLY A 138 -8.25 5.92 8.36
C GLY A 138 -7.60 4.56 8.50
N VAL A 139 -8.12 3.74 9.42
CA VAL A 139 -7.66 2.35 9.66
C VAL A 139 -7.81 1.50 8.39
N ILE A 140 -8.93 1.62 7.68
CA ILE A 140 -9.18 0.88 6.43
C ILE A 140 -8.17 1.29 5.35
N LEU A 141 -7.86 2.59 5.22
CA LEU A 141 -6.88 3.05 4.23
C LEU A 141 -5.47 2.50 4.52
N GLU A 142 -5.05 2.50 5.78
CA GLU A 142 -3.78 1.90 6.19
C GLU A 142 -3.74 0.40 5.91
N TRP A 143 -4.81 -0.32 6.30
CA TRP A 143 -4.93 -1.75 6.04
C TRP A 143 -4.85 -2.07 4.54
N ARG A 144 -5.59 -1.33 3.70
CA ARG A 144 -5.56 -1.50 2.23
C ARG A 144 -4.19 -1.18 1.64
N ARG A 145 -3.49 -0.20 2.19
CA ARG A 145 -2.13 0.15 1.75
C ARG A 145 -1.18 -1.03 1.97
N ILE A 146 -1.20 -1.62 3.16
CA ILE A 146 -0.35 -2.76 3.51
C ILE A 146 -0.75 -4.01 2.72
N THR A 147 -2.05 -4.31 2.63
CA THR A 147 -2.55 -5.45 1.85
C THR A 147 -2.15 -5.36 0.37
N ASN A 148 -2.25 -4.17 -0.24
CA ASN A 148 -1.81 -3.95 -1.62
C ASN A 148 -0.29 -4.14 -1.77
N ALA A 149 0.51 -3.60 -0.84
CA ALA A 149 1.96 -3.80 -0.85
C ALA A 149 2.32 -5.30 -0.74
N MET A 150 1.68 -6.04 0.16
CA MET A 150 1.94 -7.47 0.30
C MET A 150 1.51 -8.27 -0.96
N THR A 151 0.27 -8.10 -1.39
CA THR A 151 -0.33 -8.94 -2.45
C THR A 151 0.20 -8.63 -3.84
N LYS A 152 0.47 -7.35 -4.15
CA LYS A 152 0.87 -6.92 -5.49
C LYS A 152 2.39 -6.79 -5.66
N VAL A 153 3.15 -6.81 -4.57
CA VAL A 153 4.59 -6.49 -4.62
C VAL A 153 5.38 -7.59 -3.93
N VAL A 154 5.16 -7.83 -2.64
CA VAL A 154 5.93 -8.84 -1.89
C VAL A 154 5.77 -10.23 -2.48
N PHE A 155 4.53 -10.72 -2.68
CA PHE A 155 4.33 -12.08 -3.20
C PHE A 155 4.84 -12.28 -4.63
N PRO A 156 4.60 -11.37 -5.59
CA PRO A 156 5.18 -11.51 -6.93
C PRO A 156 6.71 -11.48 -6.92
N LEU A 157 7.34 -10.57 -6.15
CA LEU A 157 8.80 -10.49 -6.07
C LEU A 157 9.41 -11.76 -5.45
N GLN A 158 8.79 -12.32 -4.40
CA GLN A 158 9.25 -13.57 -3.79
C GLN A 158 9.11 -14.79 -4.73
N ARG A 159 8.13 -14.75 -5.64
CA ARG A 159 7.85 -15.86 -6.57
C ARG A 159 8.78 -15.86 -7.79
N GLU A 160 9.04 -14.69 -8.37
CA GLU A 160 9.83 -14.54 -9.61
C GLU A 160 11.33 -14.35 -9.37
N LYS A 161 11.81 -14.55 -8.14
CA LYS A 161 13.24 -14.46 -7.84
C LYS A 161 14.00 -15.68 -8.36
N HIS A 162 15.19 -15.45 -8.90
CA HIS A 162 16.09 -16.47 -9.40
C HIS A 162 17.48 -16.30 -8.78
N TRP A 163 18.14 -17.42 -8.47
CA TRP A 163 19.52 -17.40 -8.02
C TRP A 163 20.46 -17.16 -9.20
N HIS A 164 21.34 -16.16 -9.09
CA HIS A 164 22.36 -15.90 -10.10
C HIS A 164 23.69 -16.54 -9.69
N PRO A 165 24.18 -17.58 -10.39
CA PRO A 165 25.33 -18.38 -9.95
C PRO A 165 26.65 -17.61 -9.91
N LEU A 166 26.86 -16.64 -10.81
CA LEU A 166 28.14 -15.89 -10.89
C LEU A 166 28.26 -14.79 -9.84
N LEU A 167 27.11 -14.27 -9.35
CA LEU A 167 27.08 -13.16 -8.39
C LEU A 167 26.71 -13.63 -6.99
N GLU A 168 26.42 -14.93 -6.83
CA GLU A 168 26.01 -15.54 -5.56
C GLU A 168 24.90 -14.76 -4.85
N MET A 169 23.92 -14.26 -5.62
CA MET A 169 22.81 -13.48 -5.10
C MET A 169 21.51 -13.77 -5.84
N GLU A 170 20.39 -13.49 -5.19
CA GLU A 170 19.08 -13.55 -5.84
C GLU A 170 18.86 -12.29 -6.68
N ARG A 171 18.28 -12.50 -7.87
CA ARG A 171 17.95 -11.45 -8.82
C ARG A 171 16.57 -11.68 -9.41
N ILE A 172 15.94 -10.61 -9.86
CA ILE A 172 14.64 -10.63 -10.53
C ILE A 172 14.84 -10.06 -11.94
N TYR A 173 14.25 -10.70 -12.94
CA TYR A 173 14.46 -10.42 -14.35
C TYR A 173 13.14 -9.98 -14.99
N PRO A 174 12.79 -8.69 -14.91
CA PRO A 174 11.57 -8.18 -15.53
C PRO A 174 11.72 -8.12 -17.06
N VAL A 175 10.62 -8.32 -17.79
CA VAL A 175 10.57 -8.20 -19.24
C VAL A 175 10.06 -6.81 -19.63
N SER A 176 10.74 -6.14 -20.57
CA SER A 176 10.35 -4.83 -21.08
C SER A 176 9.25 -4.95 -22.14
N GLN A 177 8.25 -4.08 -22.03
CA GLN A 177 7.13 -3.98 -22.93
C GLN A 177 7.09 -2.57 -23.51
N THR A 178 7.28 -2.49 -24.82
CA THR A 178 7.36 -1.22 -25.57
C THR A 178 6.07 -0.87 -26.33
N HIS A 179 5.10 -1.80 -26.38
CA HIS A 179 3.84 -1.65 -27.12
C HIS A 179 2.79 -0.73 -26.44
N THR A 180 3.21 0.37 -25.81
CA THR A 180 2.26 1.33 -25.23
C THR A 180 1.94 2.44 -26.22
N ALA A 181 0.68 2.88 -26.29
CA ALA A 181 0.24 3.92 -27.22
C ALA A 181 0.96 5.27 -27.05
N THR A 182 1.58 5.48 -25.89
CA THR A 182 2.31 6.72 -25.55
C THR A 182 3.82 6.63 -25.78
N GLY A 183 4.34 5.46 -26.20
CA GLY A 183 5.79 5.21 -26.29
C GLY A 183 6.49 5.05 -24.93
N ARG A 184 5.74 4.89 -23.84
CA ARG A 184 6.30 4.55 -22.52
C ARG A 184 6.72 3.09 -22.48
N VAL A 185 7.83 2.80 -21.82
CA VAL A 185 8.24 1.43 -21.52
C VAL A 185 7.60 0.98 -20.22
N SER A 186 6.97 -0.19 -20.23
CA SER A 186 6.50 -0.86 -19.03
C SER A 186 7.26 -2.15 -18.77
N PHE A 187 7.30 -2.62 -17.54
CA PHE A 187 7.90 -3.91 -17.19
C PHE A 187 6.84 -4.90 -16.72
N THR A 188 6.95 -6.15 -17.15
CA THR A 188 6.08 -7.27 -16.77
C THR A 188 6.90 -8.38 -16.10
N GLU A 189 6.25 -9.15 -15.22
CA GLU A 189 6.82 -10.34 -14.55
C GLU A 189 8.10 -10.09 -13.71
N PRO A 190 8.04 -9.32 -12.59
CA PRO A 190 6.94 -8.51 -12.07
C PRO A 190 7.07 -7.04 -12.49
N ASN A 191 5.97 -6.28 -12.38
CA ASN A 191 6.01 -4.85 -12.65
C ASN A 191 6.70 -4.10 -11.49
N ILE A 192 8.01 -3.93 -11.64
CA ILE A 192 8.87 -3.20 -10.70
C ILE A 192 8.68 -1.67 -10.73
N GLN A 193 7.89 -1.14 -11.66
CA GLN A 193 7.59 0.30 -11.71
C GLN A 193 6.53 0.70 -10.67
N ASN A 194 5.73 -0.27 -10.21
CA ASN A 194 4.67 -0.06 -9.23
C ASN A 194 5.07 -0.44 -7.81
N VAL A 195 6.39 -0.48 -7.51
CA VAL A 195 6.87 -0.71 -6.16
C VAL A 195 6.40 0.45 -5.25
N PRO A 196 5.80 0.17 -4.08
CA PRO A 196 5.28 1.20 -3.20
C PRO A 196 6.41 2.11 -2.73
N LYS A 197 6.13 3.41 -2.66
CA LYS A 197 7.00 4.34 -1.96
C LYS A 197 6.99 4.05 -0.46
N ASP A 198 8.12 4.32 0.19
CA ASP A 198 8.31 4.19 1.62
C ASP A 198 7.19 4.87 2.42
N PHE A 199 6.82 4.22 3.53
CA PHE A 199 5.83 4.76 4.45
C PHE A 199 6.05 4.29 5.87
N GLU A 200 5.68 5.18 6.78
CA GLU A 200 5.80 4.93 8.21
C GLU A 200 4.73 3.94 8.68
N ILE A 201 5.18 2.93 9.42
CA ILE A 201 4.31 2.00 10.14
C ILE A 201 4.48 2.26 11.63
N ARG A 202 3.44 2.80 12.27
CA ARG A 202 3.41 2.92 13.73
C ARG A 202 3.00 1.59 14.34
N MET A 203 3.93 0.90 14.98
CA MET A 203 3.60 -0.25 15.81
C MET A 203 3.14 0.24 17.18
N PRO A 204 2.05 -0.30 17.76
CA PRO A 204 1.78 -0.07 19.17
C PRO A 204 2.96 -0.68 19.93
N THR A 205 3.76 0.17 20.57
CA THR A 205 4.77 -0.28 21.51
C THR A 205 4.04 -1.11 22.55
N LEU A 206 4.41 -2.39 22.71
CA LEU A 206 3.98 -3.16 23.87
C LEU A 206 4.49 -2.40 25.09
N VAL A 207 3.62 -1.63 25.73
CA VAL A 207 3.89 -1.04 27.03
C VAL A 207 4.01 -2.20 27.99
N GLY A 208 5.24 -2.69 28.17
CA GLY A 208 5.61 -3.52 29.29
C GLY A 208 5.67 -2.65 30.54
N GLU A 209 4.51 -2.21 31.03
CA GLU A 209 4.40 -1.74 32.41
C GLU A 209 4.61 -2.96 33.31
N SER A 210 5.86 -3.18 33.70
CA SER A 210 6.15 -3.97 34.89
C SER A 210 5.84 -3.09 36.10
N PRO A 211 5.04 -3.56 37.09
CA PRO A 211 4.73 -2.77 38.27
C PRO A 211 6.01 -2.55 39.11
N PRO A 212 6.16 -1.42 39.80
CA PRO A 212 7.35 -1.17 40.59
C PRO A 212 7.35 -2.11 41.81
N SER A 213 8.41 -2.89 41.93
CA SER A 213 8.73 -3.65 43.13
C SER A 213 8.85 -2.67 44.31
N GLN A 214 8.03 -2.86 45.34
CA GLN A 214 8.18 -2.14 46.61
C GLN A 214 9.54 -2.47 47.23
N GLU A 215 10.48 -1.52 47.19
CA GLU A 215 11.57 -1.48 48.17
C GLU A 215 11.27 -0.45 49.25
N ARG A 216 11.15 -0.98 50.47
CA ARG A 216 10.91 -0.26 51.72
C ARG A 216 12.27 0.13 52.30
N GLY A 217 12.67 1.41 52.27
CA GLY A 217 13.92 1.81 52.94
C GLY A 217 14.38 3.26 52.86
N LYS A 218 13.91 4.07 53.82
CA LYS A 218 14.57 5.24 54.46
C LYS A 218 14.65 6.60 53.75
N ARG A 219 14.13 7.58 54.50
CA ARG A 219 14.12 9.05 54.39
C ARG A 219 15.51 9.67 54.19
N SER A 220 15.63 10.73 53.37
CA SER A 220 15.68 12.14 53.83
C SER A 220 16.02 13.16 52.72
N ALA A 221 15.32 14.32 52.78
CA ALA A 221 15.72 15.69 52.39
C ALA A 221 15.57 16.21 50.93
N GLN A 222 14.65 17.19 50.83
CA GLN A 222 14.66 18.44 50.03
C GLN A 222 14.37 18.42 48.51
N SER A 223 13.56 19.40 48.10
CA SER A 223 13.04 19.76 46.76
C SER A 223 13.32 21.26 46.50
N PRO A 224 12.95 21.91 45.36
CA PRO A 224 12.55 21.43 44.02
C PRO A 224 13.27 22.16 42.83
N GLY A 225 13.10 21.69 41.59
CA GLY A 225 13.39 22.50 40.38
C GLY A 225 13.31 21.75 39.03
N MET A 226 12.29 22.09 38.22
CA MET A 226 12.04 21.72 36.80
C MET A 226 13.28 21.83 35.88
N SER A 227 13.43 21.14 34.75
CA SER A 227 12.46 20.92 33.65
C SER A 227 12.84 19.75 32.74
N THR A 228 11.80 19.20 32.12
CA THR A 228 11.72 18.11 31.15
C THR A 228 12.56 18.31 29.88
N ASP A 229 13.25 17.26 29.43
CA ASP A 229 13.58 17.11 28.00
C ASP A 229 13.14 15.72 27.53
N SER A 230 12.15 15.75 26.64
CA SER A 230 11.50 14.60 26.01
C SER A 230 12.45 13.95 25.00
N SER A 231 12.94 12.76 25.31
CA SER A 231 13.70 11.95 24.36
C SER A 231 12.76 11.36 23.31
N SER A 232 12.70 12.00 22.14
CA SER A 232 12.10 11.47 20.93
C SER A 232 12.96 10.31 20.40
N CYS A 233 12.48 9.07 20.52
CA CYS A 233 13.09 7.95 19.79
C CYS A 233 12.52 7.93 18.37
N GLY A 234 13.16 8.68 17.47
CA GLY A 234 12.90 8.64 16.03
C GLY A 234 13.69 7.49 15.42
N PHE A 235 13.00 6.45 14.94
CA PHE A 235 13.61 5.43 14.11
C PHE A 235 13.65 5.95 12.67
N VAL A 236 14.79 6.51 12.27
CA VAL A 236 15.04 6.99 10.90
C VAL A 236 15.58 5.82 10.08
N MET A 237 14.83 5.40 9.06
CA MET A 237 15.31 4.46 8.05
C MET A 237 16.36 5.18 7.17
N TYR A 238 17.64 4.92 7.39
CA TYR A 238 18.69 5.34 6.46
C TYR A 238 18.79 4.33 5.31
N SER A 239 18.42 4.75 4.10
CA SER A 239 18.94 4.16 2.88
C SER A 239 20.29 4.81 2.60
N SER A 240 21.38 4.17 3.02
CA SER A 240 22.73 4.49 2.54
C SER A 240 23.09 3.54 1.41
N TYR A 241 22.78 3.93 0.18
CA TYR A 241 23.54 3.50 -0.99
C TYR A 241 24.11 4.74 -1.64
N ARG A 242 25.27 5.15 -1.13
CA ARG A 242 26.21 6.06 -1.77
C ARG A 242 26.90 5.26 -2.86
N THR A 243 26.47 5.44 -4.10
CA THR A 243 27.18 4.91 -5.27
C THR A 243 28.44 5.74 -5.47
N GLU A 244 29.58 5.21 -5.04
CA GLU A 244 30.88 5.60 -5.59
C GLU A 244 31.28 4.54 -6.62
N LEU A 245 31.72 5.05 -7.78
CA LEU A 245 32.16 4.40 -9.03
C LEU A 245 31.06 4.11 -10.07
#